data_AF-A0A7K1YF42-F1
#
_entry.id   AF-A0A7K1YF42-F1
#
_cell.length_a   1.000
_cell.length_b   1.000
_cell.length_c   1.000
_cell.angle_alpha   90.00
_cell.angle_beta   90.00
_cell.angle_gamma   90.00
#
_symmetry.space_group_name_H-M   'P 1'
#
loop_
_entity.id
_entity.type
_entity.pdbx_description
1 polymer ?
#
loop_
_entity_poly.entity_id
_entity_poly.type
_entity_poly.pdbx_seq_one_letter_code
_entity_poly.pdbx_strand_id
1 'polypeptide(L)'
;MEKRNIIVIGASTGGFEAIKKIVRDLPADMDASVFIVWHMSPDIEGLLPNVLNKLGTIEAAHAYDKEPIKPNHIYIAPPDRHLLIEEGQVSVTRGPKENRFRPAIDPLFRSAAYTYGNRVIGIILSGALDDGTAGLWRIKFSGGIAIVQEPADADVPSMPENALREVNVDYCVPVAGIAGLLVKLSSEEVLRNTEVMRDERTRIEIDIAAEENALLKGALKLGVLSPYTCPECHGVLSVIMDGNLSRFRCHTGHAYSADTLMVALSEKIEDSLYSAIRGMDENILLLNHIGDNYAEANQPKLAAVYFKNAKEALERSNLVRKAVRSHEQLSKDKLLKDAEKES
;
A
#
# COMPACT_ATOMS: atom_id res chain seq x y z
N MET A 1 -3.60 -11.86 33.13
CA MET A 1 -4.09 -10.71 32.35
C MET A 1 -2.92 -10.14 31.59
N GLU A 2 -3.16 -9.63 30.39
CA GLU A 2 -2.12 -9.02 29.55
C GLU A 2 -2.53 -7.57 29.26
N LYS A 3 -1.60 -6.68 28.88
CA LYS A 3 -1.91 -5.29 28.51
C LYS A 3 -2.02 -5.14 27.00
N ARG A 4 -2.74 -4.11 26.53
CA ARG A 4 -2.76 -3.70 25.11
C ARG A 4 -1.49 -2.95 24.71
N ASN A 5 -0.36 -3.67 24.73
CA ASN A 5 0.96 -3.07 24.61
C ASN A 5 1.60 -3.20 23.22
N ILE A 6 0.81 -3.55 22.20
CA ILE A 6 1.24 -3.63 20.79
C ILE A 6 0.48 -2.57 20.00
N ILE A 7 1.17 -1.51 19.60
CA ILE A 7 0.58 -0.39 18.88
C ILE A 7 1.14 -0.39 17.46
N VAL A 8 0.27 -0.51 16.45
CA VAL A 8 0.66 -0.48 15.03
C VAL A 8 0.07 0.76 14.36
N ILE A 9 0.91 1.52 13.67
CA ILE A 9 0.56 2.80 13.03
C ILE A 9 0.85 2.70 11.54
N GLY A 10 -0.14 3.03 10.73
CA GLY A 10 -0.04 3.12 9.28
C GLY A 10 -0.29 4.55 8.79
N ALA A 11 0.60 5.07 7.95
CA ALA A 11 0.46 6.40 7.37
C ALA A 11 1.07 6.47 5.97
N SER A 12 0.67 7.47 5.19
CA SER A 12 1.22 7.72 3.85
C SER A 12 1.42 9.22 3.61
N THR A 13 0.92 9.77 2.50
CA THR A 13 0.96 11.19 2.18
C THR A 13 0.32 12.03 3.29
N GLY A 14 1.06 13.03 3.79
CA GLY A 14 0.62 13.86 4.94
C GLY A 14 0.78 13.20 6.32
N GLY A 15 1.05 11.89 6.37
CA GLY A 15 1.22 11.12 7.60
C GLY A 15 2.44 11.52 8.45
N PHE A 16 3.45 12.13 7.82
CA PHE A 16 4.71 12.49 8.50
C PHE A 16 4.50 13.46 9.67
N GLU A 17 3.74 14.53 9.46
CA GLU A 17 3.45 15.51 10.52
C GLU A 17 2.54 14.92 11.60
N ALA A 18 1.63 14.02 11.22
CA ALA A 18 0.77 13.32 12.17
C ALA A 18 1.59 12.43 13.12
N ILE A 19 2.50 11.62 12.58
CA ILE A 19 3.41 10.77 13.37
C ILE A 19 4.25 11.62 14.33
N LYS A 20 4.82 12.75 13.86
CA LYS A 20 5.62 13.64 14.69
C LYS A 20 4.85 14.21 15.88
N LYS A 21 3.58 14.61 15.67
CA LYS A 21 2.72 15.13 16.74
C LYS A 21 2.46 14.04 17.79
N ILE A 22 2.10 12.83 17.36
CA ILE A 22 1.85 11.70 18.26
C ILE A 22 3.10 11.39 19.09
N VAL A 23 4.25 11.18 18.45
CA VAL A 23 5.48 10.74 19.12
C VAL A 23 6.03 11.78 20.10
N ARG A 24 5.85 13.07 19.82
CA ARG A 24 6.23 14.15 20.73
C ARG A 24 5.50 14.07 22.07
N ASP A 25 4.23 13.67 22.03
CA ASP A 25 3.35 13.71 23.20
C ASP A 25 3.26 12.35 23.92
N LEU A 26 4.00 11.33 23.45
CA LEU A 26 4.09 10.02 24.11
C LEU A 26 5.08 10.06 25.29
N PRO A 27 4.70 9.54 26.48
CA PRO A 27 5.60 9.46 27.62
C PRO A 27 6.63 8.33 27.46
N ALA A 28 7.80 8.48 28.09
CA ALA A 28 8.90 7.51 28.00
C ALA A 28 8.58 6.13 28.63
N ASP A 29 7.62 6.08 29.55
CA ASP A 29 7.28 4.92 30.38
C ASP A 29 5.89 4.32 30.06
N MET A 30 5.44 4.43 28.80
CA MET A 30 4.15 3.92 28.33
C MET A 30 3.95 2.40 28.49
N ASP A 31 5.04 1.63 28.66
CA ASP A 31 5.05 0.16 28.79
C ASP A 31 4.43 -0.54 27.56
N ALA A 32 4.59 0.07 26.38
CA ALA A 32 4.11 -0.46 25.11
C ALA A 32 5.14 -0.28 23.99
N SER A 33 5.02 -1.13 22.96
CA SER A 33 5.86 -1.12 21.77
C SER A 33 5.07 -0.54 20.60
N VAL A 34 5.69 0.37 19.85
CA VAL A 34 5.06 1.05 18.71
C VAL A 34 5.73 0.58 17.43
N PHE A 35 4.94 0.22 16.43
CA PHE A 35 5.43 -0.22 15.12
C PHE A 35 4.82 0.68 14.06
N ILE A 36 5.65 1.29 13.23
CA ILE A 36 5.23 2.32 12.28
C ILE A 36 5.58 1.87 10.86
N VAL A 37 4.56 1.80 10.01
CA VAL A 37 4.73 1.79 8.56
C VAL A 37 4.34 3.16 8.03
N TRP A 38 5.28 3.79 7.35
CA TRP A 38 5.05 5.00 6.57
C TRP A 38 5.45 4.75 5.12
N HIS A 39 4.54 4.96 4.18
CA HIS A 39 4.85 4.80 2.76
C HIS A 39 5.93 5.81 2.34
N MET A 40 7.06 5.29 1.89
CA MET A 40 8.17 6.08 1.40
C MET A 40 8.77 5.44 0.14
N SER A 41 9.44 6.25 -0.67
CA SER A 41 10.19 5.75 -1.82
C SER A 41 11.32 4.81 -1.34
N PRO A 42 11.58 3.70 -2.05
CA PRO A 42 12.67 2.79 -1.72
C PRO A 42 14.06 3.45 -1.83
N ASP A 43 14.18 4.54 -2.58
CA ASP A 43 15.46 5.23 -2.85
C ASP A 43 15.78 6.34 -1.84
N ILE A 44 14.88 6.62 -0.89
CA ILE A 44 15.08 7.67 0.11
C ILE A 44 15.68 7.06 1.36
N GLU A 45 16.75 7.68 1.86
CA GLU A 45 17.32 7.36 3.16
C GLU A 45 16.25 7.56 4.24
N GLY A 46 15.98 6.52 5.04
CA GLY A 46 14.94 6.54 6.06
C GLY A 46 15.29 7.50 7.20
N LEU A 47 14.97 8.78 7.04
CA LEU A 47 15.27 9.83 8.02
C LEU A 47 14.25 9.89 9.17
N LEU A 48 13.14 9.17 9.07
CA LEU A 48 12.06 9.21 10.07
C LEU A 48 12.55 8.88 11.49
N PRO A 49 13.34 7.81 11.75
CA PRO A 49 13.87 7.54 13.09
C PRO A 49 14.66 8.73 13.67
N ASN A 50 15.54 9.34 12.86
CA ASN A 50 16.36 10.48 13.28
C ASN A 50 15.52 11.72 13.64
N VAL A 51 14.42 11.94 12.92
CA VAL A 51 13.49 13.04 13.22
C VAL A 51 12.73 12.76 14.52
N LEU A 52 12.25 11.54 14.70
CA LEU A 52 11.47 11.17 15.88
C LEU A 52 12.31 11.16 17.16
N ASN A 53 13.55 10.69 17.10
CA ASN A 53 14.50 10.75 18.24
C ASN A 53 14.83 12.17 18.71
N LYS A 54 14.66 13.19 17.86
CA LYS A 54 14.84 14.60 18.24
C LYS A 54 13.59 15.20 18.89
N LEU A 55 12.43 14.56 18.73
CA LEU A 55 11.13 15.11 19.13
C LEU A 55 10.52 14.38 20.32
N GLY A 56 10.65 13.06 20.37
CA GLY A 56 10.09 12.21 21.42
C GLY A 56 11.13 11.74 22.42
N THR A 57 10.67 11.11 23.49
CA THR A 57 11.51 10.50 24.52
C THR A 57 11.70 9.00 24.34
N ILE A 58 10.84 8.37 23.53
CA ILE A 58 10.93 6.95 23.18
C ILE A 58 11.92 6.78 22.04
N GLU A 59 12.84 5.84 22.17
CA GLU A 59 13.82 5.52 21.13
C GLU A 59 13.11 4.99 19.87
N ALA A 60 13.39 5.63 18.75
CA ALA A 60 12.91 5.26 17.43
C ALA A 60 14.05 4.75 16.55
N ALA A 61 13.91 3.56 15.99
CA ALA A 61 14.91 2.97 15.11
C ALA A 61 14.24 2.26 13.93
N HIS A 62 15.00 2.05 12.85
CA HIS A 62 14.57 1.10 11.85
C HIS A 62 14.60 -0.30 12.42
N ALA A 63 13.56 -1.07 12.15
CA ALA A 63 13.48 -2.45 12.60
C ALA A 63 14.58 -3.30 11.91
N TYR A 64 15.22 -4.18 12.68
CA TYR A 64 16.14 -5.20 12.20
C TYR A 64 15.47 -6.58 12.22
N ASP A 65 15.69 -7.39 11.19
CA ASP A 65 15.07 -8.71 11.11
C ASP A 65 15.43 -9.58 12.33
N LYS A 66 14.40 -10.21 12.91
CA LYS A 66 14.46 -11.08 14.10
C LYS A 66 14.94 -10.39 15.38
N GLU A 67 14.93 -9.06 15.45
CA GLU A 67 15.23 -8.40 16.73
C GLU A 67 14.08 -8.58 17.74
N PRO A 68 14.39 -8.76 19.05
CA PRO A 68 13.37 -8.87 20.08
C PRO A 68 12.53 -7.61 20.22
N ILE A 69 11.22 -7.78 20.46
CA ILE A 69 10.31 -6.69 20.78
C ILE A 69 10.58 -6.20 22.21
N LYS A 70 10.89 -4.91 22.37
CA LYS A 70 11.17 -4.23 23.63
C LYS A 70 10.06 -3.22 23.93
N PRO A 71 9.58 -3.14 25.18
CA PRO A 71 8.69 -2.07 25.59
C PRO A 71 9.39 -0.71 25.47
N ASN A 72 8.62 0.36 25.30
CA ASN A 72 9.12 1.73 25.16
C ASN A 72 10.13 1.85 24.01
N HIS A 73 9.76 1.30 22.85
CA HIS A 73 10.53 1.40 21.62
C HIS A 73 9.60 1.62 20.42
N ILE A 74 10.07 2.43 19.46
CA ILE A 74 9.38 2.71 18.19
C ILE A 74 10.15 2.02 17.06
N TYR A 75 9.58 0.96 16.52
CA TYR A 75 10.09 0.21 15.37
C TYR A 75 9.53 0.79 14.08
N ILE A 76 10.39 1.25 13.19
CA ILE A 76 9.99 1.84 11.91
C ILE A 76 10.38 0.89 10.78
N ALA A 77 9.42 0.56 9.93
CA ALA A 77 9.67 -0.26 8.77
C ALA A 77 10.76 0.38 7.87
N PRO A 78 11.83 -0.35 7.52
CA PRO A 78 12.86 0.18 6.63
C PRO A 78 12.36 0.29 5.17
N PRO A 79 12.97 1.18 4.36
CA PRO A 79 12.64 1.28 2.94
C PRO A 79 12.75 -0.05 2.20
N ASP A 80 11.85 -0.28 1.23
CA ASP A 80 11.77 -1.50 0.41
C ASP A 80 11.63 -2.82 1.19
N ARG A 81 11.20 -2.78 2.46
CA ARG A 81 10.98 -3.99 3.27
C ARG A 81 9.70 -3.89 4.10
N HIS A 82 8.91 -4.95 4.13
CA HIS A 82 7.77 -5.09 5.05
C HIS A 82 8.26 -5.28 6.47
N LEU A 83 7.53 -4.70 7.42
CA LEU A 83 7.67 -4.96 8.85
C LEU A 83 6.51 -5.85 9.29
N LEU A 84 6.83 -7.02 9.83
CA LEU A 84 5.91 -8.00 10.35
C LEU A 84 6.17 -8.22 11.84
N ILE A 85 5.15 -8.72 12.55
CA ILE A 85 5.24 -9.07 13.96
C ILE A 85 5.06 -10.57 14.15
N GLU A 86 6.07 -11.19 14.75
CA GLU A 86 6.08 -12.59 15.19
C GLU A 86 6.03 -12.65 16.73
N GLU A 87 5.93 -13.86 17.29
CA GLU A 87 5.88 -14.02 18.75
C GLU A 87 7.22 -13.58 19.38
N GLY A 88 7.21 -12.39 20.01
CA GLY A 88 8.34 -11.84 20.76
C GLY A 88 9.42 -11.13 19.94
N GLN A 89 9.29 -11.07 18.62
CA GLN A 89 10.27 -10.47 17.72
C GLN A 89 9.60 -9.84 16.49
N VAL A 90 10.30 -8.92 15.84
CA VAL A 90 9.89 -8.41 14.52
C VAL A 90 10.51 -9.25 13.41
N SER A 91 9.87 -9.26 12.23
CA SER A 91 10.49 -9.77 11.01
C SER A 91 10.45 -8.71 9.93
N VAL A 92 11.59 -8.55 9.24
CA VAL A 92 11.80 -7.49 8.26
C VAL A 92 12.16 -8.13 6.94
N THR A 93 11.22 -8.11 6.00
CA THR A 93 11.24 -8.97 4.82
C THR A 93 11.03 -8.18 3.54
N ARG A 94 11.42 -8.75 2.41
CA ARG A 94 11.30 -8.23 1.05
C ARG A 94 10.27 -9.03 0.26
N GLY A 95 9.21 -9.47 0.94
CA GLY A 95 8.08 -10.17 0.31
C GLY A 95 7.43 -9.33 -0.80
N PRO A 96 6.50 -9.92 -1.57
CA PRO A 96 5.81 -9.21 -2.65
C PRO A 96 5.13 -7.94 -2.14
N LYS A 97 5.06 -6.91 -3.00
CA LYS A 97 4.35 -5.66 -2.66
C LYS A 97 2.87 -5.94 -2.39
N GLU A 98 2.32 -5.24 -1.41
CA GLU A 98 0.87 -5.17 -1.18
C GLU A 98 0.42 -3.73 -1.40
N ASN A 99 -0.70 -3.53 -2.09
CA ASN A 99 -1.23 -2.22 -2.43
C ASN A 99 -0.19 -1.31 -3.11
N ARG A 100 0.72 -1.90 -3.92
CA ARG A 100 1.86 -1.25 -4.61
C ARG A 100 3.00 -0.78 -3.69
N PHE A 101 2.89 -0.99 -2.38
CA PHE A 101 3.86 -0.53 -1.40
C PHE A 101 4.69 -1.67 -0.81
N ARG A 102 5.91 -1.30 -0.40
CA ARG A 102 6.81 -2.08 0.45
C ARG A 102 7.76 -1.09 1.15
N PRO A 103 7.58 -0.81 2.45
CA PRO A 103 6.61 -1.42 3.37
C PRO A 103 5.16 -1.06 3.04
N ALA A 104 4.25 -2.03 3.18
CA ALA A 104 2.80 -1.84 3.19
C ALA A 104 2.25 -1.95 4.63
N ILE A 105 1.14 -1.29 4.91
CA ILE A 105 0.51 -1.23 6.24
C ILE A 105 -0.24 -2.54 6.55
N ASP A 106 -0.95 -3.09 5.56
CA ASP A 106 -1.75 -4.31 5.71
C ASP A 106 -0.94 -5.50 6.27
N PRO A 107 0.28 -5.82 5.80
CA PRO A 107 1.10 -6.90 6.37
C PRO A 107 1.46 -6.70 7.85
N LEU A 108 1.82 -5.47 8.27
CA LEU A 108 2.10 -5.16 9.67
C LEU A 108 0.86 -5.41 10.53
N PHE A 109 -0.28 -4.86 10.12
CA PHE A 109 -1.51 -4.93 10.89
C PHE A 109 -2.04 -6.37 10.97
N ARG A 110 -1.96 -7.10 9.86
CA ARG A 110 -2.37 -8.51 9.76
C ARG A 110 -1.51 -9.40 10.66
N SER A 111 -0.19 -9.26 10.61
CA SER A 111 0.72 -10.06 11.45
C SER A 111 0.57 -9.73 12.94
N ALA A 112 0.42 -8.45 13.29
CA ALA A 112 0.13 -8.03 14.67
C ALA A 112 -1.17 -8.68 15.20
N ALA A 113 -2.26 -8.55 14.44
CA ALA A 113 -3.57 -9.10 14.81
C ALA A 113 -3.55 -10.63 14.96
N TYR A 114 -2.81 -11.33 14.08
CA TYR A 114 -2.66 -12.78 14.13
C TYR A 114 -1.83 -13.26 15.32
N THR A 115 -0.79 -12.50 15.70
CA THR A 115 0.12 -12.86 16.78
C THR A 115 -0.42 -12.49 18.16
N TYR A 116 -0.95 -11.26 18.31
CA TYR A 116 -1.28 -10.66 19.61
C TYR A 116 -2.78 -10.39 19.83
N GLY A 117 -3.62 -10.56 18.81
CA GLY A 117 -5.09 -10.49 18.94
C GLY A 117 -5.61 -9.22 19.61
N ASN A 118 -6.34 -9.38 20.71
CA ASN A 118 -7.00 -8.30 21.45
C ASN A 118 -6.05 -7.32 22.18
N ARG A 119 -4.74 -7.59 22.16
CA ARG A 119 -3.71 -6.68 22.67
C ARG A 119 -3.28 -5.61 21.68
N VAL A 120 -3.72 -5.73 20.42
CA VAL A 120 -3.30 -4.83 19.35
C VAL A 120 -4.18 -3.59 19.31
N ILE A 121 -3.53 -2.43 19.19
CA ILE A 121 -4.16 -1.14 18.86
C ILE A 121 -3.65 -0.76 17.47
N GLY A 122 -4.55 -0.72 16.48
CA GLY A 122 -4.25 -0.31 15.12
C GLY A 122 -4.68 1.13 14.86
N ILE A 123 -3.81 1.92 14.22
CA ILE A 123 -4.05 3.33 13.94
C ILE A 123 -3.81 3.63 12.46
N ILE A 124 -4.84 4.12 11.77
CA ILE A 124 -4.71 4.68 10.42
C ILE A 124 -4.66 6.20 10.48
N LEU A 125 -3.61 6.78 9.93
CA LEU A 125 -3.39 8.22 9.81
C LEU A 125 -3.56 8.69 8.36
N SER A 126 -3.39 9.99 8.14
CA SER A 126 -3.37 10.64 6.83
C SER A 126 -2.62 9.84 5.76
N GLY A 127 -3.24 9.73 4.58
CA GLY A 127 -2.70 9.01 3.45
C GLY A 127 -3.67 8.86 2.29
N ALA A 128 -3.14 8.49 1.13
CA ALA A 128 -3.92 8.28 -0.09
C ALA A 128 -4.30 6.80 -0.26
N LEU A 129 -5.41 6.55 -0.96
CA LEU A 129 -5.98 5.22 -1.19
C LEU A 129 -6.40 4.56 0.13
N ASP A 130 -6.18 3.25 0.26
CA ASP A 130 -6.87 2.43 1.25
C ASP A 130 -5.99 1.34 1.91
N ASP A 131 -4.67 1.38 1.73
CA ASP A 131 -3.77 0.45 2.42
C ASP A 131 -3.90 0.60 3.96
N GLY A 132 -3.88 -0.54 4.64
CA GLY A 132 -4.12 -0.63 6.07
C GLY A 132 -5.59 -0.83 6.45
N THR A 133 -6.55 -0.60 5.55
CA THR A 133 -7.99 -0.81 5.82
C THR A 133 -8.29 -2.28 6.13
N ALA A 134 -7.78 -3.21 5.31
CA ALA A 134 -7.99 -4.64 5.51
C ALA A 134 -7.21 -5.18 6.71
N GLY A 135 -6.01 -4.64 6.96
CA GLY A 135 -5.25 -4.89 8.18
C GLY A 135 -6.00 -4.42 9.43
N LEU A 136 -6.61 -3.24 9.39
CA LEU A 136 -7.37 -2.67 10.51
C LEU A 136 -8.65 -3.47 10.76
N TRP A 137 -9.33 -3.89 9.69
CA TRP A 137 -10.44 -4.84 9.78
C TRP A 137 -9.99 -6.12 10.49
N ARG A 138 -8.82 -6.65 10.16
CA ARG A 138 -8.26 -7.85 10.80
C ARG A 138 -7.96 -7.64 12.28
N ILE A 139 -7.45 -6.46 12.66
CA ILE A 139 -7.26 -6.09 14.08
C ILE A 139 -8.59 -6.13 14.81
N LYS A 140 -9.65 -5.54 14.25
CA LYS A 140 -11.00 -5.60 14.84
C LYS A 140 -11.55 -7.01 14.91
N PHE A 141 -11.38 -7.80 13.84
CA PHE A 141 -11.81 -9.19 13.79
C PHE A 141 -11.15 -10.04 14.89
N SER A 142 -9.88 -9.78 15.20
CA SER A 142 -9.14 -10.44 16.28
C SER A 142 -9.38 -9.83 17.68
N GLY A 143 -10.34 -8.91 17.83
CA GLY A 143 -10.72 -8.30 19.11
C GLY A 143 -9.84 -7.14 19.57
N GLY A 144 -8.98 -6.61 18.70
CA GLY A 144 -8.18 -5.41 18.96
C GLY A 144 -8.99 -4.11 18.85
N ILE A 145 -8.28 -2.99 19.02
CA ILE A 145 -8.84 -1.63 18.92
C ILE A 145 -8.42 -0.99 17.60
N ALA A 146 -9.36 -0.37 16.91
CA ALA A 146 -9.11 0.44 15.73
C ALA A 146 -9.31 1.93 16.04
N ILE A 147 -8.29 2.71 15.72
CA ILE A 147 -8.27 4.16 15.83
C ILE A 147 -8.03 4.72 14.42
N VAL A 148 -8.75 5.77 14.07
CA VAL A 148 -8.55 6.49 12.81
C VAL A 148 -8.39 7.98 13.11
N GLN A 149 -7.40 8.61 12.48
CA GLN A 149 -7.28 10.07 12.50
C GLN A 149 -8.55 10.70 11.91
N GLU A 150 -9.09 11.71 12.56
CA GLU A 150 -10.25 12.44 12.04
C GLU A 150 -9.97 12.97 10.62
N PRO A 151 -10.78 12.63 9.60
CA PRO A 151 -10.52 13.01 8.21
C PRO A 151 -10.35 14.52 8.00
N ALA A 152 -11.09 15.34 8.75
CA ALA A 152 -10.98 16.81 8.67
C ALA A 152 -9.64 17.36 9.22
N ASP A 153 -8.93 16.59 10.06
CA ASP A 153 -7.61 16.91 10.60
C ASP A 153 -6.47 16.27 9.77
N ALA A 154 -6.80 15.40 8.82
CA ALA A 154 -5.82 14.74 7.95
C ALA A 154 -5.48 15.62 6.73
N ASP A 155 -4.18 15.77 6.45
CA ASP A 155 -3.70 16.45 5.24
C ASP A 155 -4.20 15.75 3.97
N VAL A 156 -4.29 14.42 3.99
CA VAL A 156 -4.89 13.58 2.95
C VAL A 156 -5.87 12.61 3.61
N PRO A 157 -7.20 12.83 3.47
CA PRO A 157 -8.20 12.10 4.24
C PRO A 157 -8.60 10.73 3.67
N SER A 158 -8.18 10.38 2.44
CA SER A 158 -8.61 9.15 1.74
C SER A 158 -8.42 7.87 2.56
N MET A 159 -7.24 7.64 3.14
CA MET A 159 -6.99 6.43 3.96
C MET A 159 -7.88 6.39 5.21
N PRO A 160 -7.95 7.45 6.04
CA PRO A 160 -8.92 7.54 7.12
C PRO A 160 -10.38 7.30 6.71
N GLU A 161 -10.83 7.89 5.60
CA GLU A 161 -12.20 7.74 5.10
C GLU A 161 -12.51 6.30 4.68
N ASN A 162 -11.57 5.62 4.01
CA ASN A 162 -11.73 4.21 3.65
C ASN A 162 -11.78 3.33 4.91
N ALA A 163 -10.94 3.59 5.91
CA ALA A 163 -10.97 2.87 7.18
C ALA A 163 -12.32 3.04 7.91
N LEU A 164 -12.86 4.26 7.98
CA LEU A 164 -14.16 4.55 8.61
C LEU A 164 -15.34 3.91 7.88
N ARG A 165 -15.25 3.78 6.55
CA ARG A 165 -16.31 3.18 5.73
C ARG A 165 -16.40 1.67 5.91
N GLU A 166 -15.25 1.01 5.99
CA GLU A 166 -15.15 -0.45 5.84
C GLU A 166 -14.91 -1.18 7.17
N VAL A 167 -14.53 -0.45 8.23
CA VAL A 167 -14.20 -1.01 9.54
C VAL A 167 -15.07 -0.40 10.62
N ASN A 168 -15.52 -1.22 11.57
CA ASN A 168 -16.17 -0.73 12.78
C ASN A 168 -15.12 -0.12 13.73
N VAL A 169 -14.74 1.13 13.45
CA VAL A 169 -13.72 1.90 14.17
C VAL A 169 -14.19 2.24 15.59
N ASP A 170 -13.32 2.05 16.59
CA ASP A 170 -13.67 2.34 17.98
C ASP A 170 -13.51 3.84 18.31
N TYR A 171 -12.49 4.48 17.72
CA TYR A 171 -12.19 5.89 17.96
C TYR A 171 -11.83 6.62 16.66
N CYS A 172 -12.52 7.73 16.40
CA CYS A 172 -12.14 8.71 15.40
C CYS A 172 -11.83 10.01 16.13
N VAL A 173 -10.56 10.46 16.09
CA VAL A 173 -10.10 11.59 16.89
C VAL A 173 -9.09 12.45 16.13
N PRO A 174 -8.98 13.76 16.41
CA PRO A 174 -7.87 14.58 15.93
C PRO A 174 -6.53 14.00 16.36
N VAL A 175 -5.49 14.22 15.55
CA VAL A 175 -4.15 13.68 15.82
C VAL A 175 -3.61 14.07 17.21
N ALA A 176 -3.93 15.26 17.68
CA ALA A 176 -3.53 15.75 19.01
C ALA A 176 -4.13 14.93 20.16
N GLY A 177 -5.26 14.24 19.94
CA GLY A 177 -5.90 13.38 20.93
C GLY A 177 -5.35 11.94 20.96
N ILE A 178 -4.62 11.51 19.92
CA ILE A 178 -4.21 10.11 19.77
C ILE A 178 -3.21 9.70 20.85
N ALA A 179 -2.21 10.52 21.18
CA ALA A 179 -1.19 10.17 22.17
C ALA A 179 -1.79 9.91 23.56
N GLY A 180 -2.67 10.80 24.04
CA GLY A 180 -3.37 10.63 25.31
C GLY A 180 -4.28 9.40 25.33
N LEU A 181 -4.94 9.11 24.21
CA LEU A 181 -5.75 7.90 24.05
C LEU A 181 -4.89 6.63 24.10
N LEU A 182 -3.71 6.63 23.48
CA LEU A 182 -2.78 5.50 23.52
C LEU A 182 -2.31 5.18 24.94
N VAL A 183 -1.92 6.19 25.72
CA VAL A 183 -1.51 6.04 27.12
C VAL A 183 -2.61 5.41 27.96
N LYS A 184 -3.87 5.86 27.76
CA LYS A 184 -5.02 5.27 28.45
C LYS A 184 -5.19 3.81 28.04
N LEU A 185 -5.30 3.52 26.74
CA LEU A 185 -5.64 2.19 26.24
C LEU A 185 -4.54 1.16 26.49
N SER A 186 -3.27 1.55 26.44
CA SER A 186 -2.14 0.64 26.67
C SER A 186 -2.04 0.16 28.12
N SER A 187 -2.58 0.94 29.06
CA SER A 187 -2.65 0.58 30.47
C SER A 187 -3.80 -0.40 30.80
N GLU A 188 -4.76 -0.57 29.90
CA GLU A 188 -5.92 -1.44 30.12
C GLU A 188 -5.53 -2.92 30.07
N GLU A 189 -6.00 -3.67 31.06
CA GLU A 189 -5.83 -5.11 31.12
C GLU A 189 -6.88 -5.82 30.26
N VAL A 190 -6.41 -6.75 29.43
CA VAL A 190 -7.23 -7.65 28.63
C VAL A 190 -7.07 -9.09 29.09
N LEU A 191 -8.14 -9.85 28.96
CA LEU A 191 -8.08 -11.29 29.13
C LEU A 191 -7.13 -11.87 28.09
N ARG A 192 -6.22 -12.73 28.54
CA ARG A 192 -5.32 -13.46 27.67
C ARG A 192 -6.15 -14.35 26.78
N ASN A 193 -6.28 -13.99 25.51
CA ASN A 193 -7.01 -14.80 24.55
C ASN A 193 -6.08 -15.90 24.02
N THR A 194 -6.23 -17.12 24.53
CA THR A 194 -5.51 -18.30 24.02
C THR A 194 -6.06 -18.79 22.68
N GLU A 195 -7.28 -18.36 22.32
CA GLU A 195 -7.94 -18.58 21.04
C GLU A 195 -7.87 -17.31 20.19
N VAL A 196 -6.68 -16.77 19.95
CA VAL A 196 -6.52 -15.85 18.82
C VAL A 196 -7.04 -16.61 17.60
N MET A 197 -8.04 -16.08 16.89
CA MET A 197 -8.60 -16.72 15.70
C MET A 197 -7.53 -16.79 14.62
N ARG A 198 -6.70 -17.84 14.70
CA ARG A 198 -5.62 -18.14 13.77
C ARG A 198 -6.21 -18.86 12.58
N ASP A 199 -6.85 -18.10 11.70
CA ASP A 199 -7.35 -18.67 10.46
C ASP A 199 -6.18 -18.97 9.51
N GLU A 200 -6.29 -20.09 8.80
CA GLU A 200 -5.24 -20.59 7.91
C GLU A 200 -4.93 -19.61 6.77
N ARG A 201 -5.94 -18.87 6.29
CA ARG A 201 -5.78 -17.88 5.22
C ARG A 201 -4.88 -16.73 5.67
N THR A 202 -5.13 -16.16 6.85
CA THR A 202 -4.29 -15.09 7.41
C THR A 202 -2.85 -15.56 7.58
N ARG A 203 -2.64 -16.81 8.05
CA ARG A 203 -1.30 -17.39 8.15
C ARG A 203 -0.59 -17.43 6.79
N ILE A 204 -1.26 -17.94 5.76
CA ILE A 204 -0.69 -17.99 4.40
C ILE A 204 -0.34 -16.58 3.89
N GLU A 205 -1.19 -15.59 4.13
CA GLU A 205 -0.90 -14.20 3.73
C GLU A 205 0.30 -13.59 4.48
N ILE A 206 0.49 -13.95 5.75
CA ILE A 206 1.69 -13.55 6.52
C ILE A 206 2.93 -14.24 5.96
N ASP A 207 2.87 -15.56 5.71
CA ASP A 207 4.00 -16.32 5.15
C ASP A 207 4.43 -15.76 3.78
N ILE A 208 3.48 -15.39 2.91
CA ILE A 208 3.77 -14.74 1.63
C ILE A 208 4.49 -13.40 1.84
N ALA A 209 4.02 -12.58 2.78
CA ALA A 209 4.67 -11.32 3.12
C ALA A 209 6.08 -11.56 3.72
N ALA A 210 6.29 -12.69 4.40
CA ALA A 210 7.54 -13.11 5.00
C ALA A 210 8.55 -13.74 4.01
N GLU A 211 8.46 -13.40 2.71
CA GLU A 211 9.31 -13.94 1.62
C GLU A 211 9.14 -15.44 1.31
N GLU A 212 8.13 -16.11 1.86
CA GLU A 212 7.90 -17.50 1.51
C GLU A 212 7.26 -17.64 0.11
N ASN A 213 7.53 -18.77 -0.55
CA ASN A 213 7.04 -19.00 -1.90
C ASN A 213 5.50 -19.06 -1.94
N ALA A 214 4.89 -18.05 -2.54
CA ALA A 214 3.44 -17.87 -2.55
C ALA A 214 2.68 -19.04 -3.20
N LEU A 215 3.23 -19.64 -4.26
CA LEU A 215 2.60 -20.78 -4.92
C LEU A 215 2.58 -22.00 -3.98
N LEU A 216 3.70 -22.29 -3.33
CA LEU A 216 3.82 -23.43 -2.40
C LEU A 216 2.99 -23.23 -1.14
N LYS A 217 2.86 -21.99 -0.66
CA LYS A 217 1.99 -21.64 0.47
C LYS A 217 0.50 -21.63 0.14
N GLY A 218 0.14 -21.86 -1.12
CA GLY A 218 -1.26 -21.99 -1.53
C GLY A 218 -1.95 -20.66 -1.76
N ALA A 219 -1.25 -19.64 -2.28
CA ALA A 219 -1.85 -18.35 -2.66
C ALA A 219 -3.11 -18.52 -3.55
N LEU A 220 -3.11 -19.53 -4.43
CA LEU A 220 -4.26 -19.86 -5.29
C LEU A 220 -5.48 -20.39 -4.53
N LYS A 221 -5.31 -20.87 -3.30
CA LYS A 221 -6.38 -21.41 -2.44
C LYS A 221 -7.06 -20.35 -1.58
N LEU A 222 -6.52 -19.12 -1.54
CA LEU A 222 -7.02 -18.07 -0.65
C LEU A 222 -8.34 -17.45 -1.09
N GLY A 223 -8.75 -17.67 -2.34
CA GLY A 223 -9.91 -17.02 -2.92
C GLY A 223 -10.37 -17.65 -4.23
N VAL A 224 -11.32 -17.01 -4.89
CA VAL A 224 -11.90 -17.46 -6.17
C VAL A 224 -11.15 -16.81 -7.32
N LEU A 225 -10.77 -17.59 -8.34
CA LEU A 225 -10.10 -17.04 -9.52
C LEU A 225 -10.98 -16.01 -10.23
N SER A 226 -10.35 -14.93 -10.67
CA SER A 226 -11.00 -13.83 -11.39
C SER A 226 -10.43 -13.69 -12.81
N PRO A 227 -11.11 -12.95 -13.71
CA PRO A 227 -10.58 -12.64 -15.03
C PRO A 227 -9.48 -11.56 -15.01
N TYR A 228 -9.17 -10.97 -13.86
CA TYR A 228 -8.22 -9.88 -13.73
C TYR A 228 -6.77 -10.38 -13.61
N THR A 229 -5.83 -9.59 -14.13
CA THR A 229 -4.40 -9.88 -14.08
C THR A 229 -3.67 -8.86 -13.22
N CYS A 230 -2.61 -9.31 -12.56
CA CYS A 230 -1.76 -8.48 -11.72
C CYS A 230 -1.03 -7.44 -12.58
N PRO A 231 -1.16 -6.13 -12.29
CA PRO A 231 -0.47 -5.08 -13.04
C PRO A 231 1.06 -5.16 -12.98
N GLU A 232 1.62 -5.81 -11.95
CA GLU A 232 3.08 -5.94 -11.78
C GLU A 232 3.67 -7.20 -12.41
N CYS A 233 2.99 -8.36 -12.35
CA CYS A 233 3.55 -9.63 -12.83
C CYS A 233 2.73 -10.33 -13.91
N HIS A 234 1.59 -9.77 -14.30
CA HIS A 234 0.66 -10.32 -15.30
C HIS A 234 0.04 -11.69 -14.93
N GLY A 235 0.27 -12.19 -13.71
CA GLY A 235 -0.38 -13.40 -13.20
C GLY A 235 -1.86 -13.19 -12.90
N VAL A 236 -2.67 -14.25 -13.01
CA VAL A 236 -4.09 -14.24 -12.66
C VAL A 236 -4.27 -13.87 -11.19
N LEU A 237 -5.26 -13.01 -10.92
CA LEU A 237 -5.67 -12.61 -9.57
C LEU A 237 -6.82 -13.49 -9.06
N SER A 238 -6.71 -13.92 -7.81
CA SER A 238 -7.84 -14.45 -7.05
C SER A 238 -8.48 -13.33 -6.24
N VAL A 239 -9.81 -13.34 -6.14
CA VAL A 239 -10.58 -12.45 -5.27
C VAL A 239 -10.74 -13.11 -3.91
N ILE A 240 -10.41 -12.37 -2.86
CA ILE A 240 -10.57 -12.75 -1.47
C ILE A 240 -11.51 -11.73 -0.82
N MET A 241 -12.42 -12.19 0.04
CA MET A 241 -13.36 -11.32 0.76
C MET A 241 -12.97 -11.26 2.24
N ASP A 242 -12.85 -10.06 2.79
CA ASP A 242 -12.67 -9.79 4.23
C ASP A 242 -13.85 -8.93 4.71
N GLY A 243 -14.93 -9.58 5.16
CA GLY A 243 -16.21 -8.89 5.34
C GLY A 243 -16.76 -8.39 4.01
N ASN A 244 -16.91 -7.06 3.88
CA ASN A 244 -17.35 -6.41 2.63
C ASN A 244 -16.17 -5.97 1.74
N LEU A 245 -14.93 -6.10 2.22
CA LEU A 245 -13.73 -5.70 1.48
C LEU A 245 -13.36 -6.76 0.46
N SER A 246 -13.39 -6.38 -0.82
CA SER A 246 -12.83 -7.18 -1.92
C SER A 246 -11.34 -6.89 -2.07
N ARG A 247 -10.52 -7.94 -1.88
CA ARG A 247 -9.08 -7.93 -2.07
C ARG A 247 -8.69 -8.89 -3.19
N PHE A 248 -7.56 -8.64 -3.82
CA PHE A 248 -7.03 -9.41 -4.94
C PHE A 248 -5.63 -9.88 -4.60
N ARG A 249 -5.31 -11.12 -4.95
CA ARG A 249 -3.94 -11.64 -4.78
C ARG A 249 -3.52 -12.50 -5.97
N CYS A 250 -2.31 -12.26 -6.48
CA CYS A 250 -1.75 -13.08 -7.56
C CYS A 250 -0.99 -14.29 -7.01
N HIS A 251 -0.73 -15.28 -7.87
CA HIS A 251 0.03 -16.48 -7.49
C HIS A 251 1.51 -16.20 -7.10
N THR A 252 2.07 -15.05 -7.49
CA THR A 252 3.40 -14.60 -7.06
C THR A 252 3.36 -13.83 -5.73
N GLY A 253 2.16 -13.58 -5.18
CA GLY A 253 1.95 -13.01 -3.85
C GLY A 253 1.64 -11.51 -3.80
N HIS A 254 1.71 -10.75 -4.91
CA HIS A 254 1.25 -9.35 -4.92
C HIS A 254 -0.22 -9.26 -4.53
N ALA A 255 -0.57 -8.28 -3.71
CA ALA A 255 -1.95 -8.05 -3.28
C ALA A 255 -2.41 -6.63 -3.55
N TYR A 256 -3.71 -6.46 -3.76
CA TYR A 256 -4.35 -5.18 -4.03
C TYR A 256 -5.74 -5.14 -3.38
N SER A 257 -6.15 -4.00 -2.87
CA SER A 257 -7.56 -3.66 -2.77
C SER A 257 -8.17 -3.40 -4.15
N ALA A 258 -9.51 -3.33 -4.24
CA ALA A 258 -10.19 -2.96 -5.48
C ALA A 258 -9.76 -1.57 -6.00
N ASP A 259 -9.62 -0.61 -5.09
CA ASP A 259 -9.33 0.78 -5.44
C ASP A 259 -7.88 0.93 -5.90
N THR A 260 -6.95 0.30 -5.17
CA THR A 260 -5.55 0.29 -5.56
C THR A 260 -5.32 -0.49 -6.86
N LEU A 261 -6.07 -1.58 -7.09
CA LEU A 261 -6.03 -2.31 -8.37
C LEU A 261 -6.51 -1.44 -9.53
N MET A 262 -7.59 -0.68 -9.35
CA MET A 262 -8.13 0.22 -10.38
C MET A 262 -7.10 1.29 -10.77
N VAL A 263 -6.46 1.92 -9.78
CA VAL A 263 -5.40 2.91 -10.03
C VAL A 263 -4.21 2.27 -10.73
N ALA A 264 -3.76 1.09 -10.28
CA ALA A 264 -2.65 0.38 -10.91
C ALA A 264 -2.96 -0.02 -12.37
N LEU A 265 -4.20 -0.42 -12.66
CA LEU A 265 -4.64 -0.69 -14.03
C LEU A 265 -4.68 0.57 -14.88
N SER A 266 -5.18 1.69 -14.33
CA SER A 266 -5.19 2.98 -15.03
C SER A 266 -3.79 3.45 -15.42
N GLU A 267 -2.82 3.32 -14.51
CA GLU A 267 -1.41 3.61 -14.78
C GLU A 267 -0.83 2.67 -15.85
N LYS A 268 -1.16 1.37 -15.81
CA LYS A 268 -0.70 0.43 -16.85
C LYS A 268 -1.29 0.67 -18.22
N ILE A 269 -2.52 1.15 -18.30
CA ILE A 269 -3.11 1.60 -19.56
C ILE A 269 -2.30 2.78 -20.09
N GLU A 270 -1.99 3.76 -19.25
CA GLU A 270 -1.19 4.93 -19.62
C GLU A 270 0.22 4.55 -20.10
N ASP A 271 0.95 3.72 -19.34
CA ASP A 271 2.27 3.18 -19.72
C ASP A 271 2.25 2.49 -21.10
N SER A 272 1.20 1.69 -21.34
CA SER A 272 1.03 0.94 -22.59
C SER A 272 0.77 1.86 -23.77
N LEU A 273 -0.02 2.91 -23.58
CA LEU A 273 -0.29 3.91 -24.61
C LEU A 273 0.97 4.70 -24.96
N TYR A 274 1.77 5.12 -23.97
CA TYR A 274 3.05 5.78 -24.24
C TYR A 274 4.06 4.85 -24.92
N SER A 275 4.08 3.58 -24.54
CA SER A 275 4.91 2.56 -25.21
C SER A 275 4.51 2.39 -26.68
N ALA A 276 3.21 2.40 -26.99
CA ALA A 276 2.71 2.36 -28.36
C ALA A 276 3.08 3.63 -29.14
N ILE A 277 2.95 4.81 -28.54
CA ILE A 277 3.36 6.09 -29.16
C ILE A 277 4.85 6.06 -29.50
N ARG A 278 5.70 5.63 -28.56
CA ARG A 278 7.15 5.49 -28.80
C ARG A 278 7.44 4.57 -29.98
N GLY A 279 6.81 3.39 -30.02
CA GLY A 279 6.99 2.45 -31.14
C GLY A 279 6.52 3.01 -32.49
N MET A 280 5.44 3.81 -32.50
CA MET A 280 4.98 4.51 -33.71
C MET A 280 5.96 5.61 -34.15
N ASP A 281 6.48 6.40 -33.21
CA ASP A 281 7.46 7.45 -33.50
C ASP A 281 8.75 6.85 -34.07
N GLU A 282 9.25 5.76 -33.47
CA GLU A 282 10.43 5.01 -33.97
C GLU A 282 10.20 4.46 -35.38
N ASN A 283 9.01 3.95 -35.68
CA ASN A 283 8.64 3.49 -37.02
C ASN A 283 8.64 4.63 -38.05
N ILE A 284 8.07 5.79 -37.70
CA ILE A 284 8.05 7.00 -38.56
C ILE A 284 9.48 7.47 -38.85
N LEU A 285 10.33 7.53 -37.82
CA LEU A 285 11.74 7.91 -37.97
C LEU A 285 12.48 6.96 -38.91
N LEU A 286 12.29 5.64 -38.74
CA LEU A 286 12.92 4.63 -39.59
C LEU A 286 12.43 4.72 -41.06
N LEU A 287 11.13 4.91 -41.27
CA LEU A 287 10.58 5.05 -42.63
C LEU A 287 11.15 6.28 -43.33
N ASN A 288 11.24 7.42 -42.65
CA ASN A 288 11.86 8.62 -43.22
C ASN A 288 13.34 8.39 -43.53
N HIS A 289 14.10 7.81 -42.60
CA HIS A 289 15.52 7.52 -42.79
C HIS A 289 15.77 6.60 -44.01
N ILE A 290 14.97 5.54 -44.18
CA ILE A 290 15.08 4.66 -45.35
C ILE A 290 14.68 5.41 -46.62
N GLY A 291 13.64 6.25 -46.56
CA GLY A 291 13.23 7.11 -47.66
C GLY A 291 14.35 8.05 -48.12
N ASP A 292 15.04 8.69 -47.19
CA ASP A 292 16.19 9.57 -47.46
C ASP A 292 17.33 8.80 -48.13
N ASN A 293 17.69 7.61 -47.61
CA ASN A 293 18.73 6.77 -48.21
C ASN A 293 18.40 6.39 -49.67
N TYR A 294 17.14 6.07 -49.98
CA TYR A 294 16.72 5.79 -51.36
C TYR A 294 16.71 7.04 -52.24
N ALA A 295 16.40 8.21 -51.69
CA ALA A 295 16.47 9.46 -52.41
C ALA A 295 17.92 9.80 -52.78
N GLU A 296 18.87 9.64 -51.84
CA GLU A 296 20.31 9.81 -52.07
C GLU A 296 20.86 8.81 -53.10
N ALA A 297 20.34 7.58 -53.11
CA ALA A 297 20.68 6.55 -54.10
C ALA A 297 20.02 6.76 -55.48
N ASN A 298 19.39 7.91 -55.74
CA ASN A 298 18.64 8.24 -56.97
C ASN A 298 17.51 7.23 -57.29
N GLN A 299 16.82 6.72 -56.27
CA GLN A 299 15.65 5.84 -56.39
C GLN A 299 14.35 6.53 -55.92
N PRO A 300 13.86 7.57 -56.64
CA PRO A 300 12.79 8.45 -56.15
C PRO A 300 11.44 7.75 -55.98
N LYS A 301 11.14 6.74 -56.80
CA LYS A 301 9.90 5.96 -56.67
C LYS A 301 9.85 5.19 -55.37
N LEU A 302 10.99 4.62 -54.95
CA LEU A 302 11.07 3.83 -53.73
C LEU A 302 11.07 4.74 -52.50
N ALA A 303 11.83 5.84 -52.54
CA ALA A 303 11.79 6.89 -51.52
C ALA A 303 10.36 7.41 -51.25
N ALA A 304 9.60 7.70 -52.32
CA ALA A 304 8.21 8.16 -52.21
C ALA A 304 7.28 7.17 -51.49
N VAL A 305 7.50 5.85 -51.65
CA VAL A 305 6.73 4.83 -50.92
C VAL A 305 7.00 4.92 -49.43
N TYR A 306 8.26 5.05 -49.02
CA TYR A 306 8.63 5.16 -47.60
C TYR A 306 8.08 6.44 -46.96
N PHE A 307 8.23 7.60 -47.61
CA PHE A 307 7.68 8.86 -47.11
C PHE A 307 6.15 8.85 -47.00
N LYS A 308 5.46 8.23 -47.97
CA LYS A 308 4.00 8.05 -47.89
C LYS A 308 3.62 7.23 -46.65
N ASN A 309 4.27 6.09 -46.43
CA ASN A 309 4.00 5.27 -45.25
C ASN A 309 4.33 6.01 -43.94
N ALA A 310 5.40 6.82 -43.91
CA ALA A 310 5.76 7.62 -42.74
C ALA A 310 4.64 8.64 -42.40
N LYS A 311 4.08 9.29 -43.42
CA LYS A 311 2.95 10.21 -43.25
C LYS A 311 1.69 9.50 -42.73
N GLU A 312 1.35 8.34 -43.28
CA GLU A 312 0.21 7.54 -42.82
C GLU A 312 0.40 7.06 -41.37
N ALA A 313 1.63 6.68 -40.99
CA ALA A 313 1.97 6.31 -39.62
C ALA A 313 1.84 7.50 -38.65
N LEU A 314 2.23 8.71 -39.07
CA LEU A 314 2.07 9.94 -38.29
C LEU A 314 0.60 10.26 -38.01
N GLU A 315 -0.27 10.11 -39.01
CA GLU A 315 -1.72 10.31 -38.85
C GLU A 315 -2.31 9.35 -37.80
N ARG A 316 -1.89 8.08 -37.81
CA ARG A 316 -2.31 7.09 -36.79
C ARG A 316 -1.76 7.41 -35.40
N SER A 317 -0.50 7.83 -35.28
CA SER A 317 0.11 8.24 -33.99
C SER A 317 -0.65 9.38 -33.32
N ASN A 318 -1.12 10.36 -34.12
CA ASN A 318 -1.91 11.48 -33.60
C ASN A 318 -3.24 11.06 -32.96
N LEU A 319 -3.90 10.01 -33.47
CA LEU A 319 -5.12 9.48 -32.86
C LEU A 319 -4.84 8.88 -31.48
N VAL A 320 -3.74 8.13 -31.33
CA VAL A 320 -3.34 7.55 -30.05
C VAL A 320 -2.96 8.64 -29.05
N ARG A 321 -2.21 9.67 -29.48
CA ARG A 321 -1.88 10.84 -28.63
C ARG A 321 -3.11 11.56 -28.12
N LYS A 322 -4.16 11.68 -28.94
CA LYS A 322 -5.43 12.27 -28.51
C LYS A 322 -6.08 11.43 -27.42
N ALA A 323 -6.08 10.10 -27.56
CA ALA A 323 -6.63 9.18 -26.56
C ALA A 323 -5.89 9.28 -25.21
N VAL A 324 -4.55 9.39 -25.22
CA VAL A 324 -3.76 9.60 -23.99
C VAL A 324 -4.13 10.89 -23.29
N ARG A 325 -4.28 11.99 -24.03
CA ARG A 325 -4.65 13.30 -23.43
C ARG A 325 -6.05 13.32 -22.81
N SER A 326 -6.95 12.47 -23.31
CA SER A 326 -8.30 12.31 -22.75
C SER A 326 -8.39 11.23 -21.66
N HIS A 327 -7.33 10.45 -21.45
CA HIS A 327 -7.30 9.43 -20.41
C HIS A 327 -7.11 10.12 -19.05
N GLU A 328 -8.19 10.23 -18.29
CA GLU A 328 -8.12 10.69 -16.90
C GLU A 328 -7.88 9.50 -15.98
N GLN A 329 -7.01 9.68 -14.98
CA GLN A 329 -6.82 8.66 -13.94
C GLN A 329 -8.12 8.44 -13.17
N LEU A 330 -8.57 7.19 -13.14
CA LEU A 330 -9.73 6.76 -12.37
C LEU A 330 -9.29 6.44 -10.93
N SER A 331 -10.00 7.02 -9.96
CA SER A 331 -9.89 6.66 -8.55
C SER A 331 -11.27 6.68 -7.90
N LYS A 332 -11.47 5.89 -6.84
CA LYS A 332 -12.74 5.83 -6.11
C LYS A 332 -13.15 7.20 -5.55
N ASP A 333 -12.22 7.96 -4.99
CA ASP A 333 -12.50 9.30 -4.46
C ASP A 333 -13.06 10.24 -5.54
N LYS A 334 -12.56 10.11 -6.78
CA LYS A 334 -13.07 10.89 -7.90
C LYS A 334 -14.48 10.43 -8.29
N LEU A 335 -14.71 9.12 -8.39
CA LEU A 335 -16.02 8.56 -8.70
C LEU A 335 -17.09 8.92 -7.65
N LEU A 336 -16.72 8.93 -6.37
CA LEU A 336 -17.62 9.34 -5.28
C LEU A 336 -17.94 10.84 -5.37
N LYS A 337 -16.95 11.70 -5.61
CA LYS A 337 -17.17 13.14 -5.82
C LYS A 337 -18.03 13.43 -7.05
N ASP A 338 -17.91 12.63 -8.09
CA ASP A 338 -18.74 12.78 -9.29
C ASP A 338 -20.18 12.31 -9.03
N ALA A 339 -20.36 11.21 -8.27
CA ALA A 339 -21.68 10.76 -7.84
C ALA A 339 -22.41 11.77 -6.93
N GLU A 340 -21.70 12.43 -6.01
CA GLU A 340 -22.24 13.48 -5.14
C GLU A 340 -22.63 14.76 -5.91
N LYS A 341 -22.02 15.02 -7.07
CA LYS A 341 -22.41 16.16 -7.94
C LYS A 341 -23.61 15.85 -8.82
N GLU A 342 -23.90 14.57 -9.06
CA GLU A 342 -25.04 14.11 -9.87
C GLU A 342 -26.32 13.88 -9.04
N SER A 343 -26.22 13.88 -7.70
CA SER A 343 -27.33 13.74 -6.74
C SER A 343 -27.91 15.08 -6.28
#